data_AF-A0A0P9E6M1-F1
#
_entry.id   AF-A0A0P9E6M1-F1
#
_cell.length_a   1.000
_cell.length_b   1.000
_cell.length_c   1.000
_cell.angle_alpha   90.00
_cell.angle_beta   90.00
_cell.angle_gamma   90.00
#
_symmetry.space_group_name_H-M   'P 1'
#
loop_
_entity.id
_entity.type
_entity.pdbx_description
1 polymer ?
#
loop_
_entity_poly.entity_id
_entity_poly.type
_entity_poly.pdbx_seq_one_letter_code
_entity_poly.pdbx_strand_id
1 'polypeptide(L)'
;MVESVIKKKVKKMRVYFPLDTLTSHAIIYGKTRVGKSFLSLILIHEALANGVKVIVFDPHGTLANRLKPNPLLQVNFTLRRLDITDYLQEIYEEASRLA
;
A
#
# COMPACT_ATOMS: atom_id res chain seq x y z
N MET A 1 14.75 -13.63 -14.34
CA MET A 1 14.93 -14.17 -12.98
C MET A 1 15.57 -13.08 -12.14
N VAL A 2 14.95 -12.65 -11.05
CA VAL A 2 15.59 -11.67 -10.14
C VAL A 2 16.47 -12.44 -9.18
N GLU A 3 17.78 -12.30 -9.32
CA GLU A 3 18.73 -12.90 -8.39
C GLU A 3 18.63 -12.23 -7.01
N SER A 4 18.71 -13.03 -5.96
CA SER A 4 18.73 -12.52 -4.58
C SER A 4 20.01 -11.71 -4.33
N VAL A 5 19.85 -10.40 -4.10
CA VAL A 5 20.95 -9.44 -3.85
C VAL A 5 21.46 -9.51 -2.39
N ILE A 6 20.96 -10.42 -1.56
CA ILE A 6 21.21 -10.38 -0.12
C ILE A 6 22.60 -10.94 0.23
N LYS A 7 23.62 -10.09 0.17
CA LYS A 7 24.86 -10.27 0.96
C LYS A 7 24.57 -9.86 2.40
N LYS A 8 24.72 -10.78 3.36
CA LYS A 8 24.54 -10.56 4.82
C LYS A 8 25.61 -9.63 5.42
N LYS A 9 25.70 -8.39 4.96
CA LYS A 9 26.43 -7.30 5.63
C LYS A 9 25.43 -6.18 5.89
N VAL A 10 24.95 -6.08 7.13
CA VAL A 10 24.10 -4.97 7.57
C VAL A 10 24.95 -3.69 7.54
N LYS A 11 24.66 -2.80 6.60
CA LYS A 11 25.26 -1.47 6.52
C LYS A 11 24.18 -0.45 6.86
N LYS A 12 24.52 0.59 7.65
CA LYS A 12 23.65 1.77 7.83
C LYS A 12 23.68 2.59 6.54
N MET A 13 22.87 2.19 5.56
CA MET A 13 22.74 2.90 4.29
C MET A 13 21.26 3.08 3.95
N ARG A 14 20.94 4.21 3.32
CA ARG A 14 19.61 4.43 2.77
C ARG A 14 19.40 3.47 1.60
N VAL A 15 18.27 2.79 1.61
CA VAL A 15 17.82 1.95 0.50
C VAL A 15 16.67 2.68 -0.16
N TYR A 16 16.77 2.88 -1.47
CA TYR A 16 15.74 3.53 -2.27
C TYR A 16 15.01 2.43 -3.06
N PHE A 17 13.69 2.46 -3.00
CA PHE A 17 12.84 1.57 -3.78
C PHE A 17 12.07 2.43 -4.80
N PRO A 18 12.20 2.18 -6.11
CA PRO A 18 11.46 2.92 -7.12
C PRO A 18 9.96 2.64 -6.96
N LEU A 19 9.15 3.68 -6.67
CA LEU A 19 7.71 3.51 -6.44
C LEU A 19 6.97 3.00 -7.68
N ASP A 20 7.46 3.34 -8.86
CA ASP A 20 6.98 2.82 -10.15
C ASP A 20 7.16 1.29 -10.28
N THR A 21 8.01 0.65 -9.47
CA THR A 21 8.08 -0.82 -9.38
C THR A 21 6.88 -1.41 -8.60
N LEU A 22 6.20 -0.63 -7.74
CA LEU A 22 4.96 -1.06 -7.08
C LEU A 22 3.74 -1.05 -8.01
N THR A 23 3.88 -0.57 -9.26
CA THR A 23 2.76 -0.47 -10.23
C THR A 23 2.17 -1.82 -10.63
N SER A 24 2.87 -2.92 -10.33
CA SER A 24 2.36 -4.28 -10.54
C SER A 24 1.60 -4.76 -9.30
N HIS A 25 2.25 -5.49 -8.39
CA HIS A 25 1.65 -6.01 -7.17
C HIS A 25 2.74 -6.18 -6.11
N ALA A 26 2.42 -5.91 -4.84
CA ALA A 26 3.33 -6.14 -3.72
C ALA A 26 2.63 -6.86 -2.57
N ILE A 27 3.34 -7.78 -1.92
CA ILE A 27 2.86 -8.50 -0.75
C ILE A 27 3.80 -8.24 0.42
N ILE A 28 3.27 -7.67 1.50
CA ILE A 28 3.99 -7.49 2.76
C ILE A 28 3.56 -8.62 3.71
N TYR A 29 4.48 -9.53 4.03
CA TYR A 29 4.21 -10.66 4.92
C TYR A 29 5.14 -10.67 6.14
N GLY A 30 4.70 -11.28 7.24
CA GLY A 30 5.48 -11.38 8.48
C GLY A 30 4.62 -11.52 9.73
N LYS A 31 5.25 -11.87 10.87
CA LYS A 31 4.55 -12.06 12.16
C LYS A 31 3.95 -10.74 12.70
N THR A 32 3.09 -10.82 13.71
CA THR A 32 2.55 -9.64 14.39
C THR A 32 3.68 -8.82 15.04
N ARG A 33 3.53 -7.48 15.09
CA ARG A 33 4.52 -6.52 15.63
C ARG A 33 5.88 -6.42 14.89
N VAL A 34 6.04 -7.02 13.72
CA VAL A 34 7.27 -6.88 12.89
C VAL A 34 7.32 -5.58 12.06
N GLY A 35 6.30 -4.72 12.15
CA GLY A 35 6.27 -3.44 11.45
C GLY A 35 5.54 -3.42 10.11
N LYS A 36 4.75 -4.44 9.76
CA LYS A 36 3.97 -4.47 8.49
C LYS A 36 3.14 -3.20 8.27
N SER A 37 2.29 -2.86 9.24
CA SER A 37 1.45 -1.64 9.17
C SER A 37 2.28 -0.36 9.11
N PHE A 38 3.45 -0.35 9.76
CA PHE A 38 4.35 0.81 9.72
C PHE A 38 4.96 0.99 8.33
N LEU A 39 5.40 -0.12 7.70
CA LEU A 39 5.88 -0.09 6.32
C LEU A 39 4.78 0.37 5.36
N SER A 40 3.54 -0.11 5.53
CA SER A 40 2.40 0.35 4.73
C SER A 40 2.16 1.85 4.86
N LEU A 41 2.26 2.42 6.07
CA LEU A 41 2.13 3.88 6.26
C LEU A 41 3.20 4.65 5.51
N ILE A 42 4.46 4.19 5.53
CA ILE A 42 5.55 4.82 4.77
C ILE A 42 5.23 4.79 3.28
N LEU A 43 4.85 3.62 2.73
CA LEU A 43 4.51 3.49 1.32
C LEU A 43 3.35 4.41 0.90
N ILE A 44 2.31 4.51 1.73
CA ILE A 44 1.17 5.40 1.50
C ILE A 44 1.65 6.86 1.49
N HIS A 45 2.46 7.28 2.47
CA HIS A 45 2.99 8.64 2.52
C HIS A 45 3.84 8.99 1.30
N GLU A 46 4.74 8.09 0.90
CA GLU A 46 5.59 8.30 -0.27
C GLU A 46 4.77 8.34 -1.57
N ALA A 47 3.77 7.47 -1.73
CA ALA A 47 2.87 7.49 -2.89
C ALA A 47 2.08 8.80 -2.98
N LEU A 48 1.48 9.25 -1.87
CA LEU A 48 0.75 10.53 -1.81
C LEU A 48 1.66 11.73 -2.09
N ALA A 49 2.90 11.71 -1.58
CA ALA A 49 3.88 12.77 -1.84
C ALA A 49 4.30 12.86 -3.31
N ASN A 50 4.18 11.76 -4.06
CA ASN A 50 4.44 11.69 -5.50
C ASN A 50 3.17 11.87 -6.36
N GLY A 51 2.06 12.33 -5.76
CA GLY A 51 0.82 12.59 -6.50
C GLY A 51 0.06 11.34 -6.94
N VAL A 52 0.36 10.17 -6.36
CA VAL A 52 -0.33 8.92 -6.67
C VAL A 52 -1.60 8.79 -5.83
N LYS A 53 -2.74 8.49 -6.46
CA LYS A 53 -4.00 8.20 -5.77
C LYS A 53 -3.85 6.90 -4.97
N VAL A 54 -4.23 6.93 -3.70
CA VAL A 54 -4.15 5.78 -2.80
C VAL A 54 -5.54 5.44 -2.26
N ILE A 55 -5.95 4.18 -2.45
CA ILE A 55 -7.16 3.61 -1.86
C ILE A 55 -6.74 2.59 -0.80
N VAL A 56 -7.17 2.80 0.43
CA VAL A 56 -6.83 1.95 1.59
C VAL A 56 -8.07 1.20 2.05
N PHE A 57 -7.97 -0.13 2.15
CA PHE A 57 -8.96 -0.96 2.83
C PHE A 57 -8.47 -1.25 4.24
N ASP A 58 -9.10 -0.63 5.24
CA ASP A 58 -8.66 -0.70 6.64
C ASP A 58 -9.83 -1.09 7.56
N PRO A 59 -10.19 -2.38 7.64
CA PRO A 59 -11.37 -2.85 8.36
C PRO A 59 -11.35 -2.51 9.86
N HIS A 60 -10.17 -2.26 10.43
CA HIS A 60 -10.00 -2.02 11.86
C HIS A 60 -9.52 -0.59 12.18
N GLY A 61 -9.40 0.29 11.18
CA GLY A 61 -8.92 1.66 11.37
C GLY A 61 -7.47 1.78 11.85
N THR A 62 -6.66 0.74 11.71
CA THR A 62 -5.28 0.71 12.20
C THR A 62 -4.37 1.70 11.46
N LEU A 63 -4.63 1.88 10.16
CA LEU A 63 -3.92 2.81 9.27
C LEU A 63 -4.61 4.18 9.26
N ALA A 64 -5.93 4.21 9.14
CA ALA A 64 -6.75 5.41 9.01
C ALA A 64 -6.48 6.41 10.13
N ASN A 65 -6.42 5.94 11.37
CA ASN A 65 -6.16 6.76 12.56
C ASN A 65 -4.77 7.42 12.58
N ARG A 66 -3.88 7.05 11.66
CA ARG A 66 -2.49 7.52 11.57
C ARG A 66 -2.21 8.30 10.28
N LEU A 67 -3.16 8.36 9.36
CA LEU A 67 -3.06 9.09 8.11
C LEU A 67 -3.68 10.47 8.25
N LYS A 68 -3.03 11.49 7.66
CA LYS A 68 -3.63 12.83 7.56
C LYS A 68 -4.59 12.87 6.39
N PRO A 69 -5.67 13.68 6.44
CA PRO A 69 -6.53 13.93 5.29
C PRO A 69 -5.70 14.38 4.08
N ASN A 70 -5.98 13.81 2.92
CA ASN A 70 -5.33 14.16 1.65
C ASN A 70 -6.33 13.94 0.51
N PRO A 71 -6.44 14.87 -0.47
CA PRO A 71 -7.40 14.75 -1.57
C PRO A 71 -7.18 13.52 -2.48
N LEU A 72 -5.98 12.96 -2.48
CA LEU A 72 -5.62 11.74 -3.21
C LEU A 72 -5.73 10.46 -2.36
N LEU A 73 -6.14 10.59 -1.09
CA LEU A 73 -6.30 9.46 -0.17
C LEU A 73 -7.78 9.15 0.02
N GLN A 74 -8.13 7.90 -0.23
CA GLN A 74 -9.44 7.34 0.09
C GLN A 74 -9.28 6.17 1.06
N VAL A 75 -10.05 6.16 2.14
CA VAL A 75 -10.02 5.08 3.14
C VAL A 75 -11.39 4.44 3.22
N ASN A 76 -11.43 3.14 3.01
CA ASN A 76 -12.63 2.30 3.07
C ASN A 76 -12.53 1.39 4.29
N PHE A 77 -13.46 1.56 5.22
CA PHE A 77 -13.63 0.67 6.36
C PHE A 77 -14.56 -0.46 5.93
N THR A 78 -14.01 -1.68 5.82
CA THR A 78 -14.78 -2.84 5.36
C THR A 78 -15.19 -3.71 6.53
N LEU A 79 -16.40 -4.25 6.49
CA LEU A 79 -16.93 -5.09 7.57
C LEU A 79 -16.71 -6.58 7.25
N ARG A 80 -16.69 -6.97 5.96
CA ARG A 80 -16.58 -8.36 5.51
C ARG A 80 -15.78 -8.51 4.20
N ARG A 81 -15.41 -9.76 3.86
CA ARG A 81 -14.66 -10.11 2.64
C ARG A 81 -15.44 -9.87 1.34
N LEU A 82 -16.77 -10.02 1.38
CA LEU A 82 -17.65 -9.77 0.23
C LEU A 82 -17.57 -8.28 -0.15
N ASP A 83 -17.68 -7.39 0.84
CA ASP A 83 -17.60 -5.94 0.66
C ASP A 83 -16.31 -5.49 -0.06
N ILE A 84 -15.16 -6.08 0.28
CA ILE A 84 -13.89 -5.76 -0.39
C ILE A 84 -13.93 -6.17 -1.87
N THR A 85 -14.54 -7.31 -2.18
CA THR A 85 -14.57 -7.85 -3.54
C THR A 85 -15.41 -6.96 -4.45
N ASP A 86 -16.62 -6.60 -4.00
CA ASP A 86 -17.53 -5.73 -4.74
C ASP A 86 -16.89 -4.35 -4.97
N TYR A 87 -16.23 -3.81 -3.95
CA TYR A 87 -15.54 -2.52 -4.05
C TYR A 87 -14.36 -2.54 -5.03
N LEU A 88 -13.55 -3.60 -5.01
CA LEU A 88 -12.45 -3.76 -5.96
C LEU A 88 -12.97 -3.86 -7.40
N GLN A 89 -14.13 -4.52 -7.59
CA GLN A 89 -14.77 -4.59 -8.89
C GLN A 89 -15.22 -3.20 -9.38
N GLU A 90 -15.85 -2.40 -8.53
CA GLU A 90 -16.23 -1.02 -8.87
C GLU A 90 -15.03 -0.16 -9.30
N ILE A 91 -13.94 -0.19 -8.51
CA ILE A 91 -12.70 0.53 -8.87
C ILE A 91 -12.18 0.09 -10.24
N TYR A 92 -12.19 -1.22 -10.50
CA TYR A 92 -11.71 -1.79 -11.76
C TYR A 92 -12.56 -1.34 -12.95
N GLU A 93 -13.89 -1.35 -12.81
CA GLU A 93 -14.83 -0.94 -13.84
C GLU A 93 -14.76 0.57 -14.12
N GLU A 94 -14.54 1.40 -13.10
CA GLU A 94 -14.28 2.84 -13.27
C GLU A 94 -12.96 3.08 -14.02
N ALA A 95 -11.89 2.42 -13.61
CA ALA A 95 -10.58 2.56 -14.26
C ALA A 95 -10.62 2.07 -15.72
N SER A 96 -11.34 0.99 -16.00
CA SER A 96 -11.50 0.43 -17.34
C SER A 96 -12.33 1.31 -18.27
N ARG A 97 -13.24 2.14 -17.74
CA ARG A 97 -14.02 3.11 -18.53
C ARG A 97 -13.23 4.35 -18.93
N LEU A 98 -12.14 4.64 -18.23
CA LEU A 98 -11.27 5.80 -18.47
C LEU A 98 -10.07 5.48 -19.37
N ALA A 99 -9.85 4.20 -19.69
CA ALA A 99 -8.79 3.70 -20.56
C ALA A 99 -9.30 3.54 -22.01
#